data_AF-A0A4U9ETP6-F1
#
_entry.id   AF-A0A4U9ETP6-F1
#
_cell.length_a   1.000
_cell.length_b   1.000
_cell.length_c   1.000
_cell.angle_alpha   90.00
_cell.angle_beta   90.00
_cell.angle_gamma   90.00
#
_symmetry.space_group_name_H-M   'P 1'
#
loop_
_entity.id
_entity.type
_entity.pdbx_description
1 polymer ?
#
loop_
_entity_poly.entity_id
_entity_poly.type
_entity_poly.pdbx_seq_one_letter_code
_entity_poly.pdbx_strand_id
1 'polypeptide(L)'
;MTDNSGTYGIKGLPRHKDAVTRQPDGGIPYVENLPVRYEISVLASSTDPLLRKQWTLFVLALEKFKMKPVSEKLSYFQVAGIHGYPEGAWDNAPPPKQDPKNPKKGDQPYGGYCNHNGLNFPTWHRPYMALFEQCVWDNMDDVINHWVEEHKLDQDKAELSLWNEAKDTWRMQYWDWARQQSYNEDFAYPQVLVQGPVRIFPPEVLKKYYPPSGLYANPFWSFKNPE
;
A
#
# COMPACT_ATOMS: atom_id res chain seq x y z
N MET A 1 5.82 -16.23 -1.17
CA MET A 1 7.07 -17.04 -1.28
C MET A 1 7.95 -16.76 -0.06
N THR A 2 7.76 -17.51 1.02
CA THR A 2 8.64 -17.53 2.19
C THR A 2 9.96 -18.19 1.79
N ASP A 3 11.11 -17.58 2.08
CA ASP A 3 12.37 -18.29 1.97
C ASP A 3 12.50 -19.32 3.11
N ASN A 4 13.45 -20.26 2.97
CA ASN A 4 13.67 -21.33 3.96
C ASN A 4 14.08 -20.84 5.36
N SER A 5 14.18 -19.52 5.60
CA SER A 5 14.48 -18.96 6.92
C SER A 5 13.23 -18.75 7.80
N GLY A 6 12.03 -18.88 7.23
CA GLY A 6 10.77 -18.56 7.93
C GLY A 6 10.51 -17.05 8.07
N THR A 7 11.38 -16.18 7.53
CA THR A 7 11.20 -14.73 7.50
C THR A 7 10.53 -14.25 6.21
N TYR A 8 10.06 -13.00 6.19
CA TYR A 8 9.42 -12.35 5.05
C TYR A 8 10.38 -11.37 4.38
N GLY A 9 10.87 -11.76 3.20
CA GLY A 9 11.74 -10.90 2.40
C GLY A 9 11.02 -9.67 1.86
N ILE A 10 11.42 -8.48 2.34
CA ILE A 10 11.03 -7.17 1.79
C ILE A 10 11.84 -6.94 0.52
N LYS A 11 11.22 -7.14 -0.64
CA LYS A 11 11.89 -7.10 -1.95
C LYS A 11 11.45 -5.92 -2.81
N GLY A 12 10.38 -5.24 -2.40
CA GLY A 12 9.65 -4.32 -3.27
C GLY A 12 8.83 -5.08 -4.30
N LEU A 13 8.08 -4.35 -5.11
CA LEU A 13 7.25 -4.95 -6.16
C LEU A 13 8.12 -5.45 -7.33
N PRO A 14 7.68 -6.50 -8.06
CA PRO A 14 8.40 -7.01 -9.22
C PRO A 14 8.75 -5.90 -10.22
N ARG A 15 9.92 -6.04 -10.85
CA ARG A 15 10.33 -5.16 -11.94
C ARG A 15 9.39 -5.38 -13.12
N HIS A 16 8.78 -4.30 -13.62
CA HIS A 16 7.91 -4.36 -14.79
C HIS A 16 8.70 -4.87 -16.02
N LYS A 17 8.06 -5.70 -16.85
CA LYS A 17 8.69 -6.35 -18.02
C LYS A 17 9.31 -5.35 -19.00
N ASP A 18 8.72 -4.17 -19.12
CA ASP A 18 9.14 -3.12 -20.05
C ASP A 18 10.18 -2.16 -19.44
N ALA A 19 10.59 -2.38 -18.18
CA ALA A 19 11.53 -1.50 -17.49
C ALA A 19 12.97 -1.70 -17.99
N VAL A 20 13.56 -0.65 -18.57
CA VAL A 20 14.90 -0.70 -19.18
C VAL A 20 15.90 0.09 -18.34
N THR A 21 17.00 -0.53 -17.93
CA THR A 21 18.10 0.18 -17.27
C THR A 21 18.99 0.83 -18.33
N ARG A 22 19.18 2.14 -18.21
CA ARG A 22 20.08 2.95 -19.06
C ARG A 22 21.33 3.29 -18.26
N GLN A 23 22.49 3.12 -18.90
CA GLN A 23 23.79 3.52 -18.36
C GLN A 23 24.47 4.44 -19.38
N PRO A 24 24.17 5.75 -19.35
CA PRO A 24 24.83 6.70 -20.24
C PRO A 24 26.32 6.83 -19.87
N ASP A 25 27.19 6.95 -20.88
CA ASP A 25 28.63 7.15 -20.68
C ASP A 25 28.88 8.42 -19.85
N GLY A 26 29.55 8.26 -18.70
CA GLY A 26 29.83 9.35 -17.77
C GLY A 26 28.61 9.93 -17.04
N GLY A 27 27.43 9.32 -17.15
CA GLY A 27 26.20 9.77 -16.50
C GLY A 27 25.72 8.86 -15.36
N ILE A 28 24.66 9.29 -14.66
CA ILE A 28 24.04 8.52 -13.58
C ILE A 28 23.10 7.47 -14.21
N PRO A 29 23.22 6.18 -13.85
CA PRO A 29 22.28 5.15 -14.29
C PRO A 29 20.83 5.49 -13.92
N TYR A 30 19.90 5.24 -14.83
CA TYR A 30 18.46 5.43 -14.60
C TYR A 30 17.65 4.28 -15.19
N VAL A 31 16.36 4.20 -14.82
CA VAL A 31 15.45 3.17 -15.32
C VAL A 31 14.27 3.85 -16.01
N GLU A 32 14.04 3.49 -17.27
CA GLU A 32 12.86 3.89 -18.04
C GLU A 32 11.72 2.91 -17.79
N ASN A 33 10.47 3.37 -17.96
CA ASN A 33 9.25 2.56 -17.88
C ASN A 33 9.08 1.79 -16.56
N LEU A 34 9.71 2.26 -15.49
CA LEU A 34 9.44 1.76 -14.15
C LEU A 34 8.17 2.45 -13.63
N PRO A 35 7.19 1.70 -13.10
CA PRO A 35 6.01 2.32 -12.51
C PRO A 35 6.36 3.26 -11.37
N VAL A 36 5.66 4.38 -11.29
CA VAL A 36 5.93 5.47 -10.33
C VAL A 36 4.85 5.54 -9.27
N ARG A 37 5.22 6.04 -8.08
CA ARG A 37 4.26 6.39 -7.04
C ARG A 37 3.59 7.70 -7.43
N TYR A 38 2.27 7.70 -7.58
CA TYR A 38 1.48 8.91 -7.89
C TYR A 38 1.03 9.62 -6.62
N GLU A 39 0.71 10.91 -6.74
CA GLU A 39 -0.01 11.65 -5.70
C GLU A 39 -1.43 11.05 -5.55
N ILE A 40 -1.92 10.84 -4.33
CA ILE A 40 -3.13 10.05 -4.09
C ILE A 40 -4.38 10.64 -4.77
N SER A 41 -4.48 11.96 -4.88
CA SER A 41 -5.61 12.63 -5.51
C SER A 41 -5.63 12.40 -7.02
N VAL A 42 -4.46 12.23 -7.65
CA VAL A 42 -4.36 11.87 -9.07
C VAL A 42 -5.01 10.51 -9.32
N LEU A 43 -4.68 9.51 -8.49
CA LEU A 43 -5.25 8.18 -8.66
C LEU A 43 -6.76 8.18 -8.34
N ALA A 44 -7.16 8.82 -7.25
CA ALA A 44 -8.54 8.85 -6.78
C ALA A 44 -9.53 9.56 -7.72
N SER A 45 -9.07 10.58 -8.45
CA SER A 45 -9.89 11.39 -9.36
C SER A 45 -9.75 11.01 -10.84
N SER A 46 -8.90 10.01 -11.15
CA SER A 46 -8.56 9.69 -12.54
C SER A 46 -9.76 9.23 -13.38
N THR A 47 -9.77 9.67 -14.64
CA THR A 47 -10.67 9.15 -15.68
C THR A 47 -10.01 8.08 -16.54
N ASP A 48 -8.69 7.89 -16.41
CA ASP A 48 -7.95 6.87 -17.14
C ASP A 48 -8.38 5.44 -16.71
N PRO A 49 -8.71 4.54 -17.64
CA PRO A 49 -9.19 3.21 -17.31
C PRO A 49 -8.20 2.35 -16.51
N LEU A 50 -6.90 2.46 -16.75
CA LEU A 50 -5.87 1.71 -16.02
C LEU A 50 -5.75 2.22 -14.59
N LEU A 51 -5.68 3.55 -14.42
CA LEU A 51 -5.61 4.19 -13.10
C LEU A 51 -6.90 3.95 -12.28
N ARG A 52 -8.07 3.85 -12.90
CA ARG A 52 -9.31 3.45 -12.20
C ARG A 52 -9.29 2.02 -11.71
N LYS A 53 -8.69 1.09 -12.47
CA LYS A 53 -8.48 -0.29 -12.02
C LYS A 53 -7.49 -0.34 -10.86
N GLN A 54 -6.37 0.39 -10.97
CA GLN A 54 -5.41 0.56 -9.89
C GLN A 54 -6.06 1.12 -8.61
N TRP A 55 -6.87 2.17 -8.74
CA TRP A 55 -7.63 2.76 -7.63
C TRP A 55 -8.58 1.74 -6.98
N THR A 56 -9.34 1.02 -7.81
CA THR A 56 -10.31 0.02 -7.33
C THR A 56 -9.59 -1.10 -6.59
N LEU A 57 -8.50 -1.63 -7.14
CA LEU A 57 -7.68 -2.64 -6.47
C LEU A 57 -7.10 -2.11 -5.17
N PHE A 58 -6.64 -0.86 -5.13
CA PHE A 58 -6.07 -0.27 -3.91
C PHE A 58 -7.10 -0.15 -2.78
N VAL A 59 -8.30 0.35 -3.09
CA VAL A 59 -9.40 0.44 -2.11
C VAL A 59 -9.73 -0.95 -1.55
N LEU A 60 -9.97 -1.93 -2.42
CA LEU A 60 -10.39 -3.26 -2.01
C LEU A 60 -9.27 -4.03 -1.28
N ALA A 61 -8.03 -3.92 -1.77
CA ALA A 61 -6.87 -4.58 -1.16
C ALA A 61 -6.53 -3.98 0.21
N LEU A 62 -6.64 -2.65 0.38
CA LEU A 62 -6.41 -2.02 1.69
C LEU A 62 -7.48 -2.42 2.70
N GLU A 63 -8.74 -2.51 2.28
CA GLU A 63 -9.79 -3.03 3.15
C GLU A 63 -9.50 -4.49 3.55
N LYS A 64 -9.19 -5.35 2.57
CA LYS A 64 -8.82 -6.74 2.83
C LYS A 64 -7.62 -6.86 3.79
N PHE A 65 -6.59 -6.05 3.59
CA PHE A 65 -5.40 -6.00 4.45
C PHE A 65 -5.76 -5.64 5.90
N LYS A 66 -6.69 -4.71 6.10
CA LYS A 66 -7.19 -4.29 7.42
C LYS A 66 -8.08 -5.33 8.10
N MET A 67 -8.75 -6.19 7.32
CA MET A 67 -9.60 -7.27 7.85
C MET A 67 -8.81 -8.52 8.27
N LYS A 68 -7.50 -8.61 7.96
CA LYS A 68 -6.69 -9.75 8.37
C LYS A 68 -6.64 -9.87 9.90
N PRO A 69 -6.82 -11.09 10.47
CA PRO A 69 -6.73 -11.33 11.90
C PRO A 69 -5.47 -10.71 12.52
N VAL A 70 -5.60 -10.11 13.70
CA VAL A 70 -4.49 -9.40 14.38
C VAL A 70 -3.30 -10.30 14.72
N SER A 71 -3.48 -11.63 14.73
CA SER A 71 -2.43 -12.62 14.95
C SER A 71 -1.62 -12.95 13.69
N GLU A 72 -2.14 -12.63 12.49
CA GLU A 72 -1.41 -12.89 11.25
C GLU A 72 -0.23 -11.93 11.11
N LYS A 73 0.97 -12.47 10.89
CA LYS A 73 2.24 -11.72 10.76
C LYS A 73 2.17 -10.55 9.78
N LEU A 74 1.43 -10.72 8.68
CA LEU A 74 1.24 -9.72 7.62
C LEU A 74 -0.16 -9.08 7.66
N SER A 75 -0.80 -9.04 8.83
CA SER A 75 -2.00 -8.23 9.03
C SER A 75 -1.64 -6.75 9.12
N TYR A 76 -2.60 -5.87 8.82
CA TYR A 76 -2.42 -4.43 8.98
C TYR A 76 -1.98 -4.09 10.41
N PHE A 77 -2.56 -4.75 11.41
CA PHE A 77 -2.21 -4.55 12.82
C PHE A 77 -0.75 -4.90 13.10
N GLN A 78 -0.27 -6.08 12.67
CA GLN A 78 1.11 -6.50 12.90
C GLN A 78 2.11 -5.61 12.15
N VAL A 79 1.82 -5.27 10.88
CA VAL A 79 2.68 -4.40 10.08
C VAL A 79 2.73 -2.99 10.68
N ALA A 80 1.61 -2.40 11.08
CA ALA A 80 1.58 -1.11 11.76
C ALA A 80 2.31 -1.16 13.12
N GLY A 81 2.20 -2.28 13.83
CA GLY A 81 2.85 -2.52 15.12
C GLY A 81 4.37 -2.55 15.07
N ILE A 82 4.98 -2.83 13.91
CA ILE A 82 6.44 -2.71 13.72
C ILE A 82 6.93 -1.31 14.10
N HIS A 83 6.13 -0.29 13.83
CA HIS A 83 6.51 1.09 14.11
C HIS A 83 6.64 1.38 15.62
N GLY A 84 5.82 0.79 16.47
CA GLY A 84 5.72 1.17 17.88
C GLY A 84 4.96 0.15 18.70
N TYR A 85 3.80 0.55 19.25
CA TYR A 85 2.95 -0.34 20.04
C TYR A 85 2.29 -1.44 19.20
N PRO A 86 2.12 -2.65 19.77
CA PRO A 86 2.33 -3.02 21.17
C PRO A 86 3.77 -3.43 21.53
N GLU A 87 4.77 -3.03 20.73
CA GLU A 87 6.19 -3.34 20.96
C GLU A 87 6.48 -4.85 20.96
N GLY A 88 5.71 -5.58 20.15
CA GLY A 88 5.88 -7.02 19.95
C GLY A 88 7.02 -7.36 19.00
N ALA A 89 7.50 -8.61 19.10
CA ALA A 89 8.41 -9.17 18.11
C ALA A 89 7.73 -9.31 16.75
N TRP A 90 8.45 -9.06 15.65
CA TRP A 90 7.95 -9.27 14.30
C TRP A 90 8.94 -10.08 13.47
N ASP A 91 8.43 -11.06 12.72
CA ASP A 91 9.19 -11.84 11.73
C ASP A 91 10.50 -12.47 12.25
N ASN A 92 10.42 -13.07 13.44
CA ASN A 92 11.53 -13.70 14.16
C ASN A 92 12.64 -12.73 14.62
N ALA A 93 12.47 -11.42 14.45
CA ALA A 93 13.33 -10.44 15.10
C ALA A 93 13.11 -10.46 16.62
N PRO A 94 14.14 -10.17 17.44
CA PRO A 94 13.96 -9.95 18.86
C PRO A 94 12.99 -8.78 19.10
N PRO A 95 12.25 -8.75 20.23
CA PRO A 95 11.36 -7.64 20.57
C PRO A 95 12.09 -6.29 20.48
N PRO A 96 11.40 -5.22 20.06
CA PRO A 96 11.97 -3.89 19.98
C PRO A 96 12.33 -3.34 21.36
N LYS A 97 13.04 -2.20 21.36
CA LYS A 97 13.23 -1.43 22.58
C LYS A 97 11.88 -1.02 23.14
N GLN A 98 11.75 -1.09 24.46
CA GLN A 98 10.59 -0.55 25.17
C GLN A 98 10.77 0.97 25.34
N ASP A 99 9.67 1.66 25.62
CA ASP A 99 9.71 3.08 25.95
C ASP A 99 10.75 3.43 27.03
N PRO A 100 11.52 4.53 26.83
CA PRO A 100 12.47 4.99 27.83
C PRO A 100 11.73 5.51 29.06
N LYS A 101 12.13 5.05 30.26
CA LYS A 101 11.53 5.51 31.53
C LYS A 101 11.83 6.99 31.83
N ASN A 102 12.97 7.51 31.36
CA ASN A 102 13.44 8.87 31.63
C ASN A 102 14.18 9.42 30.39
N PRO A 103 13.48 9.81 29.31
CA PRO A 103 14.12 10.25 28.08
C PRO A 103 14.87 11.58 28.27
N LYS A 104 16.07 11.66 27.70
CA LYS A 104 16.88 12.88 27.61
C LYS A 104 16.73 13.52 26.22
N LYS A 105 17.11 14.80 26.11
CA LYS A 105 17.17 15.49 24.82
C LYS A 105 18.16 14.77 23.90
N GLY A 106 17.69 14.31 22.74
CA GLY A 106 18.49 13.52 21.80
C GLY A 106 18.18 12.02 21.85
N ASP A 107 17.45 11.54 22.86
CA ASP A 107 17.03 10.14 22.91
C ASP A 107 15.92 9.87 21.88
N GLN A 108 15.77 8.60 21.52
CA GLN A 108 14.58 8.12 20.83
C GLN A 108 13.39 8.20 21.81
N PRO A 109 12.36 9.02 21.55
CA PRO A 109 11.33 9.33 22.55
C PRO A 109 10.36 8.18 22.83
N TYR A 110 10.33 7.17 21.96
CA TYR A 110 9.41 6.03 22.01
C TYR A 110 10.15 4.72 21.74
N GLY A 111 9.61 3.62 22.24
CA GLY A 111 10.02 2.26 21.89
C GLY A 111 9.63 1.87 20.47
N GLY A 112 9.57 0.56 20.20
CA GLY A 112 9.34 0.02 18.87
C GLY A 112 10.60 -0.11 18.01
N TYR A 113 10.44 -0.60 16.79
CA TYR A 113 11.56 -0.75 15.85
C TYR A 113 11.91 0.56 15.13
N CYS A 114 10.98 1.54 15.11
CA CYS A 114 11.16 2.78 14.37
C CYS A 114 12.40 3.56 14.83
N ASN A 115 13.07 4.22 13.87
CA ASN A 115 14.19 5.11 14.16
C ASN A 115 13.70 6.55 14.11
N HIS A 116 13.54 7.18 15.27
CA HIS A 116 13.25 8.62 15.41
C HIS A 116 14.44 9.34 16.04
N ASN A 117 14.58 10.64 15.75
CA ASN A 117 15.64 11.48 16.31
C ASN A 117 17.07 10.94 16.05
N GLY A 118 17.26 10.29 14.90
CA GLY A 118 18.54 9.68 14.51
C GLY A 118 18.77 9.70 13.01
N LEU A 119 20.03 9.53 12.61
CA LEU A 119 20.46 9.59 11.20
C LEU A 119 19.79 8.53 10.32
N ASN A 120 19.35 7.42 10.92
CA ASN A 120 18.71 6.31 10.22
C ASN A 120 17.20 6.52 9.98
N PHE A 121 16.63 7.67 10.34
CA PHE A 121 15.20 7.92 10.12
C PHE A 121 14.77 7.65 8.66
N PRO A 122 15.40 8.24 7.62
CA PRO A 122 14.96 8.00 6.24
C PRO A 122 15.23 6.57 5.76
N THR A 123 16.35 5.99 6.18
CA THR A 123 16.79 4.65 5.73
C THR A 123 16.01 3.52 6.39
N TRP A 124 15.42 3.76 7.57
CA TRP A 124 14.52 2.82 8.24
C TRP A 124 13.08 2.89 7.69
N HIS A 125 12.55 4.10 7.47
CA HIS A 125 11.18 4.26 6.97
C HIS A 125 11.03 3.82 5.51
N ARG A 126 12.09 3.89 4.69
CA ARG A 126 12.05 3.44 3.29
C ARG A 126 11.69 1.96 3.14
N PRO A 127 12.40 0.98 3.75
CA PRO A 127 12.00 -0.42 3.69
C PRO A 127 10.69 -0.71 4.41
N TYR A 128 10.33 0.05 5.45
CA TYR A 128 9.01 -0.07 6.09
C TYR A 128 7.86 0.27 5.11
N MET A 129 8.00 1.35 4.35
CA MET A 129 7.03 1.68 3.30
C MET A 129 7.05 0.69 2.13
N ALA A 130 8.21 0.08 1.82
CA ALA A 130 8.28 -0.99 0.82
C ALA A 130 7.57 -2.27 1.29
N LEU A 131 7.67 -2.63 2.57
CA LEU A 131 6.90 -3.72 3.18
C LEU A 131 5.39 -3.44 3.08
N PHE A 132 4.96 -2.24 3.44
CA PHE A 132 3.55 -1.86 3.38
C PHE A 132 3.01 -1.93 1.95
N GLU A 133 3.76 -1.38 0.98
CA GLU A 133 3.44 -1.46 -0.46
C GLU A 133 3.32 -2.91 -0.94
N GLN A 134 4.25 -3.78 -0.53
CA GLN A 134 4.23 -5.21 -0.87
C GLN A 134 3.00 -5.93 -0.27
N CYS A 135 2.65 -5.64 0.98
CA CYS A 135 1.45 -6.21 1.61
C CYS A 135 0.16 -5.79 0.91
N VAL A 136 0.02 -4.53 0.52
CA VAL A 136 -1.14 -4.07 -0.25
C VAL A 136 -1.20 -4.77 -1.60
N TRP A 137 -0.08 -4.86 -2.31
CA TRP A 137 0.00 -5.54 -3.61
C TRP A 137 -0.33 -7.05 -3.52
N ASP A 138 0.12 -7.74 -2.46
CA ASP A 138 -0.26 -9.14 -2.20
C ASP A 138 -1.77 -9.26 -1.99
N ASN A 139 -2.40 -8.32 -1.26
CA ASN A 139 -3.85 -8.31 -1.10
C ASN A 139 -4.61 -7.95 -2.39
N MET A 140 -4.00 -7.22 -3.34
CA MET A 140 -4.57 -7.04 -4.68
C MET A 140 -4.62 -8.36 -5.44
N ASP A 141 -3.60 -9.21 -5.27
CA ASP A 141 -3.58 -10.57 -5.84
C ASP A 141 -4.76 -11.38 -5.31
N ASP A 142 -4.96 -11.37 -3.98
CA ASP A 142 -6.06 -12.08 -3.34
C ASP A 142 -7.44 -11.58 -3.83
N VAL A 143 -7.60 -10.27 -4.09
CA VAL A 143 -8.84 -9.71 -4.64
C VAL A 143 -9.10 -10.25 -6.05
N ILE A 144 -8.08 -10.26 -6.92
CA ILE A 144 -8.21 -10.78 -8.30
C ILE A 144 -8.46 -12.29 -8.27
N ASN A 145 -7.74 -13.04 -7.45
CA ASN A 145 -7.92 -14.50 -7.31
C ASN A 145 -9.34 -14.82 -6.82
N HIS A 146 -9.87 -14.07 -5.86
CA HIS A 146 -11.26 -14.23 -5.42
C HIS A 146 -12.26 -14.00 -6.57
N TRP A 147 -12.04 -12.98 -7.42
CA TRP A 147 -12.89 -12.76 -8.60
C TRP A 147 -12.82 -13.90 -9.62
N VAL A 148 -11.65 -14.52 -9.79
CA VAL A 148 -11.48 -15.70 -10.64
C VAL A 148 -12.22 -16.90 -10.03
N GLU A 149 -11.99 -17.20 -8.77
CA GLU A 149 -12.52 -18.39 -8.09
C GLU A 149 -14.04 -18.34 -7.95
N GLU A 150 -14.59 -17.24 -7.43
CA GLU A 150 -16.01 -17.12 -7.06
C GLU A 150 -16.88 -16.58 -8.20
N HIS A 151 -16.29 -15.85 -9.15
CA HIS A 151 -17.05 -15.14 -10.18
C HIS A 151 -16.60 -15.44 -11.61
N LYS A 152 -15.64 -16.35 -11.79
CA LYS A 152 -15.18 -16.85 -13.10
C LYS A 152 -14.69 -15.74 -14.02
N LEU A 153 -14.02 -14.73 -13.46
CA LEU A 153 -13.45 -13.61 -14.24
C LEU A 153 -12.45 -14.10 -15.31
N ASP A 154 -11.83 -15.25 -15.10
CA ASP A 154 -10.92 -15.91 -16.05
C ASP A 154 -11.59 -16.37 -17.37
N GLN A 155 -12.92 -16.45 -17.41
CA GLN A 155 -13.67 -16.65 -18.66
C GLN A 155 -13.51 -15.46 -19.61
N ASP A 156 -13.31 -14.25 -19.07
CA ASP A 156 -12.92 -13.07 -19.83
C ASP A 156 -11.43 -12.79 -19.65
N LYS A 157 -10.61 -13.49 -20.44
CA LYS A 157 -9.14 -13.37 -20.39
C LYS A 157 -8.66 -11.95 -20.67
N ALA A 158 -9.38 -11.18 -21.48
CA ALA A 158 -9.00 -9.82 -21.81
C ALA A 158 -9.20 -8.91 -20.59
N GLU A 159 -10.36 -9.00 -19.93
CA GLU A 159 -10.63 -8.25 -18.71
C GLU A 159 -9.65 -8.64 -17.59
N LEU A 160 -9.46 -9.94 -17.33
CA LEU A 160 -8.48 -10.41 -16.33
C LEU A 160 -7.07 -9.86 -16.59
N SER A 161 -6.63 -9.82 -17.85
CA SER A 161 -5.33 -9.26 -18.21
C SER A 161 -5.20 -7.78 -17.84
N LEU A 162 -6.26 -6.98 -18.00
CA LEU A 162 -6.24 -5.56 -17.65
C LEU A 162 -6.15 -5.33 -16.13
N TRP A 163 -6.75 -6.20 -15.32
CA TRP A 163 -6.65 -6.13 -13.86
C TRP A 163 -5.28 -6.56 -13.36
N ASN A 164 -4.68 -7.59 -13.96
CA ASN A 164 -3.30 -7.98 -13.68
C ASN A 164 -2.31 -6.87 -14.07
N GLU A 165 -2.49 -6.25 -15.24
CA GLU A 165 -1.67 -5.10 -15.65
C GLU A 165 -1.79 -3.92 -14.66
N ALA A 166 -3.01 -3.60 -14.23
CA ALA A 166 -3.22 -2.57 -13.21
C ALA A 166 -2.46 -2.89 -11.92
N LYS A 167 -2.55 -4.14 -11.43
CA LYS A 167 -1.80 -4.59 -10.24
C LYS A 167 -0.28 -4.48 -10.44
N ASP A 168 0.26 -4.96 -11.56
CA ASP A 168 1.71 -5.01 -11.80
C ASP A 168 2.34 -3.62 -11.97
N THR A 169 1.54 -2.66 -12.45
CA THR A 169 1.94 -1.27 -12.65
C THR A 169 1.56 -0.36 -11.48
N TRP A 170 0.82 -0.85 -10.48
CA TRP A 170 0.49 -0.05 -9.30
C TRP A 170 1.72 0.15 -8.41
N ARG A 171 1.81 1.32 -7.75
CA ARG A 171 2.76 1.62 -6.67
C ARG A 171 2.02 2.39 -5.59
N MET A 172 2.47 2.32 -4.34
CA MET A 172 1.82 3.00 -3.21
C MET A 172 1.82 4.52 -3.41
N GLN A 173 0.65 5.14 -3.38
CA GLN A 173 0.52 6.58 -3.56
C GLN A 173 1.20 7.35 -2.44
N TYR A 174 1.65 8.57 -2.74
CA TYR A 174 2.11 9.53 -1.74
C TYR A 174 1.09 10.66 -1.55
N TRP A 175 1.12 11.30 -0.40
CA TRP A 175 0.45 12.56 -0.15
C TRP A 175 1.48 13.68 -0.20
N ASP A 176 1.29 14.62 -1.11
CA ASP A 176 2.08 15.86 -1.14
C ASP A 176 1.51 16.88 -0.17
N TRP A 177 1.98 16.84 1.08
CA TRP A 177 1.54 17.76 2.13
C TRP A 177 2.01 19.20 1.91
N ALA A 178 3.00 19.41 1.05
CA ALA A 178 3.56 20.73 0.72
C ALA A 178 2.96 21.32 -0.56
N ARG A 179 1.94 20.67 -1.13
CA ARG A 179 1.22 21.14 -2.31
C ARG A 179 -0.16 21.69 -1.93
N GLN A 180 -0.48 22.87 -2.45
CA GLN A 180 -1.83 23.42 -2.38
C GLN A 180 -2.80 22.54 -3.18
N GLN A 181 -3.91 22.19 -2.56
CA GLN A 181 -4.93 21.36 -3.18
C GLN A 181 -5.74 22.19 -4.18
N SER A 182 -6.00 21.66 -5.37
CA SER A 182 -6.61 22.44 -6.46
C SER A 182 -8.07 22.87 -6.21
N TYR A 183 -8.74 22.29 -5.21
CA TYR A 183 -10.15 22.55 -4.91
C TYR A 183 -10.39 23.58 -3.81
N ASN A 184 -9.39 23.89 -2.99
CA ASN A 184 -9.47 24.92 -1.94
C ASN A 184 -8.29 25.91 -1.96
N GLU A 185 -7.32 25.70 -2.86
CA GLU A 185 -6.10 26.51 -3.00
C GLU A 185 -5.28 26.62 -1.71
N ASP A 186 -5.41 25.64 -0.81
CA ASP A 186 -4.79 25.64 0.53
C ASP A 186 -4.05 24.32 0.80
N PHE A 187 -3.21 24.33 1.85
CA PHE A 187 -2.56 23.14 2.39
C PHE A 187 -3.56 22.35 3.21
N ALA A 188 -4.15 21.33 2.58
CA ALA A 188 -5.15 20.48 3.22
C ALA A 188 -4.87 18.99 2.98
N TYR A 189 -5.50 18.16 3.81
CA TYR A 189 -5.60 16.74 3.53
C TYR A 189 -6.29 16.51 2.18
N PRO A 190 -5.79 15.58 1.35
CA PRO A 190 -6.51 15.12 0.16
C PRO A 190 -7.94 14.73 0.52
N GLN A 191 -8.92 15.27 -0.21
CA GLN A 191 -10.34 15.02 0.03
C GLN A 191 -10.67 13.52 0.15
N VAL A 192 -9.97 12.68 -0.63
CA VAL A 192 -10.13 11.23 -0.61
C VAL A 192 -9.76 10.58 0.72
N LEU A 193 -8.89 11.20 1.53
CA LEU A 193 -8.55 10.71 2.87
C LEU A 193 -9.60 11.10 3.91
N VAL A 194 -10.41 12.13 3.63
CA VAL A 194 -11.35 12.71 4.61
C VAL A 194 -12.84 12.57 4.25
N GLN A 195 -13.16 12.02 3.08
CA GLN A 195 -14.54 11.77 2.67
C GLN A 195 -15.05 10.42 3.19
N GLY A 196 -16.36 10.32 3.42
CA GLY A 196 -17.00 9.10 3.94
C GLY A 196 -16.87 7.88 3.00
N PRO A 197 -17.54 7.86 1.84
CA PRO A 197 -17.33 6.82 0.85
C PRO A 197 -16.43 7.26 -0.32
N VAL A 198 -15.79 6.31 -0.97
CA VAL A 198 -15.01 6.49 -2.20
C VAL A 198 -15.67 5.74 -3.36
N ARG A 199 -15.50 6.21 -4.59
CA ARG A 199 -16.04 5.52 -5.77
C ARG A 199 -15.07 4.43 -6.24
N ILE A 200 -15.58 3.25 -6.54
CA ILE A 200 -14.83 2.15 -7.18
C ILE A 200 -15.44 1.76 -8.52
N PHE A 201 -14.65 1.07 -9.34
CA PHE A 201 -15.00 0.69 -10.71
C PHE A 201 -14.68 -0.79 -10.97
N PRO A 202 -15.36 -1.73 -10.30
CA PRO A 202 -15.14 -3.17 -10.48
C PRO A 202 -15.48 -3.62 -11.91
N PRO A 203 -15.02 -4.81 -12.34
CA PRO A 203 -15.37 -5.37 -13.64
C PRO A 203 -16.89 -5.42 -13.84
N GLU A 204 -17.37 -5.25 -15.08
CA GLU A 204 -18.81 -5.19 -15.38
C GLU A 204 -19.57 -6.40 -14.83
N VAL A 205 -19.00 -7.59 -15.04
CA VAL A 205 -19.56 -8.88 -14.58
C VAL A 205 -19.68 -8.98 -13.06
N LEU A 206 -18.94 -8.16 -12.31
CA LEU A 206 -18.92 -8.16 -10.85
C LEU A 206 -19.75 -7.03 -10.23
N LYS A 207 -20.18 -6.02 -11.00
CA LYS A 207 -20.89 -4.85 -10.45
C LYS A 207 -22.06 -5.19 -9.56
N LYS A 208 -22.78 -6.28 -9.86
CA LYS A 208 -23.93 -6.76 -9.08
C LYS A 208 -23.59 -7.18 -7.64
N TYR A 209 -22.32 -7.45 -7.33
CA TYR A 209 -21.85 -7.83 -6.00
C TYR A 209 -21.33 -6.63 -5.18
N TYR A 210 -21.29 -5.44 -5.78
CA TYR A 210 -20.87 -4.20 -5.12
C TYR A 210 -22.06 -3.24 -4.98
N PRO A 211 -21.97 -2.20 -4.12
CA PRO A 211 -23.03 -1.21 -3.99
C PRO A 211 -23.45 -0.62 -5.35
N PRO A 212 -24.75 -0.60 -5.71
CA PRO A 212 -25.21 -0.11 -7.02
C PRO A 212 -24.82 1.34 -7.33
N SER A 213 -24.60 2.15 -6.29
CA SER A 213 -24.13 3.53 -6.42
C SER A 213 -22.67 3.64 -6.88
N GLY A 214 -21.90 2.54 -6.82
CA GLY A 214 -20.45 2.49 -6.97
C GLY A 214 -19.69 3.14 -5.81
N LEU A 215 -20.38 3.59 -4.75
CA LEU A 215 -19.78 4.16 -3.55
C LEU A 215 -19.49 3.06 -2.54
N TYR A 216 -18.23 2.99 -2.12
CA TYR A 216 -17.67 2.00 -1.23
C TYR A 216 -17.17 2.65 0.06
N ALA A 217 -17.15 1.90 1.17
CA ALA A 217 -16.62 2.39 2.43
C ALA A 217 -15.15 2.83 2.25
N ASN A 218 -14.76 3.98 2.79
CA ASN A 218 -13.41 4.49 2.60
C ASN A 218 -12.41 3.80 3.55
N PRO A 219 -11.50 2.95 3.05
CA PRO A 219 -10.53 2.27 3.90
C PRO A 219 -9.43 3.21 4.41
N PHE A 220 -9.30 4.43 3.87
CA PHE A 220 -8.31 5.42 4.29
C PHE A 220 -8.73 6.23 5.53
N TRP A 221 -10.03 6.29 5.83
CA TRP A 221 -10.58 7.16 6.86
C TRP A 221 -10.15 6.80 8.28
N SER A 222 -10.13 5.51 8.62
CA SER A 222 -9.78 5.02 9.96
C SER A 222 -9.44 3.54 9.94
N PHE A 223 -8.82 3.04 11.00
CA PHE A 223 -8.60 1.61 11.23
C PHE A 223 -9.22 1.17 12.55
N LYS A 224 -9.90 0.02 12.54
CA LYS A 224 -10.37 -0.71 13.72
C LYS A 224 -9.88 -2.15 13.55
N ASN A 225 -9.38 -2.75 14.62
CA ASN A 225 -9.04 -4.18 14.60
C ASN A 225 -10.27 -5.00 14.16
N PRO A 226 -10.09 -6.01 13.29
CA PRO A 226 -11.13 -6.98 13.04
C PRO A 226 -11.45 -7.71 14.35
N GLU A 227 -12.74 -8.01 14.56
CA GLU A 227 -13.23 -8.77 15.73
C GLU A 227 -12.81 -10.25 15.66
#